data_AF-A0A1X7ST89-F1
#
_entry.id   AF-A0A1X7ST89-F1
#
_cell.length_a   1.000
_cell.length_b   1.000
_cell.length_c   1.000
_cell.angle_alpha   90.00
_cell.angle_beta   90.00
_cell.angle_gamma   90.00
#
_symmetry.space_group_name_H-M   'P 1'
#
loop_
_entity.id
_entity.type
_entity.pdbx_description
1 polymer ?
#
loop_
_entity_poly.entity_id
_entity_poly.type
_entity_poly.pdbx_seq_one_letter_code
_entity_poly.pdbx_strand_id
1 'polypeptide(L)'
;LGLMNVFDSKITSSVFDSVNLLMFYSPPPVCYNELHCYSLTLTNVTVTNGYLEFDMFHGTSYNLSIILDNVKIISTSTDYYFTESLFSLYITNSSISCSNDGFGFEFDMHLQQSKYCNIKGVESQSTIVIEDTQFHNNGNGLHFIILQDYFQLSNHHIALLLIYVQYMTVICLV
;
A
#
# COMPACT_ATOMS: atom_id res chain seq x y z
N LEU A 1 -15.34 -1.79 7.34
CA LEU A 1 -15.72 -0.72 6.40
C LEU A 1 -14.89 -0.91 5.13
N GLY A 2 -15.54 -1.24 4.02
CA GLY A 2 -14.87 -1.37 2.72
C GLY A 2 -15.10 -0.13 1.86
N LEU A 3 -14.03 0.45 1.35
CA LEU A 3 -14.02 1.58 0.43
C LEU A 3 -13.44 1.12 -0.90
N MET A 4 -14.13 1.38 -2.00
CA MET A 4 -13.73 0.89 -3.33
C MET A 4 -13.50 2.07 -4.26
N ASN A 5 -12.34 2.11 -4.93
CA ASN A 5 -11.95 3.14 -5.89
C ASN A 5 -12.20 4.56 -5.35
N VAL A 6 -11.80 4.84 -4.10
CA VAL A 6 -11.96 6.16 -3.47
C VAL A 6 -10.91 7.12 -4.01
N PHE A 7 -11.14 7.57 -5.24
CA PHE A 7 -10.29 8.54 -5.93
C PHE A 7 -10.45 9.94 -5.34
N ASP A 8 -9.33 10.67 -5.31
CA ASP A 8 -9.20 12.05 -4.83
C ASP A 8 -9.89 12.32 -3.50
N SER A 9 -9.75 11.34 -2.60
CA SER A 9 -10.45 11.29 -1.33
C SER A 9 -9.51 11.59 -0.17
N LYS A 10 -10.07 12.22 0.88
CA LYS A 10 -9.34 12.53 2.11
C LYS A 10 -10.13 12.09 3.33
N ILE A 11 -9.50 11.29 4.18
CA ILE A 11 -10.02 10.91 5.50
C ILE A 11 -9.17 11.63 6.54
N THR A 12 -9.80 12.47 7.36
CA THR A 12 -9.07 13.28 8.35
C THR A 12 -9.66 13.16 9.74
N SER A 13 -8.80 13.25 10.76
CA SER A 13 -9.21 13.42 12.17
C SER A 13 -10.27 12.39 12.61
N SER A 14 -10.06 11.14 12.22
CA SER A 14 -11.03 10.05 12.39
C SER A 14 -10.45 8.96 13.28
N VAL A 15 -11.33 8.32 14.05
CA VAL A 15 -10.98 7.17 14.90
C VAL A 15 -11.83 5.98 14.48
N PHE A 16 -11.17 4.87 14.16
CA PHE A 16 -11.78 3.60 13.82
C PHE A 16 -11.42 2.60 14.91
N ASP A 17 -12.38 2.28 15.79
CA ASP A 17 -12.19 1.30 16.86
C ASP A 17 -13.02 0.05 16.60
N SER A 18 -12.39 -1.12 16.69
CA SER A 18 -13.00 -2.42 16.40
C SER A 18 -13.61 -2.51 14.98
N VAL A 19 -13.03 -1.77 14.04
CA VAL A 19 -13.45 -1.71 12.64
C VAL A 19 -12.25 -1.93 11.72
N ASN A 20 -12.41 -2.82 10.75
CA ASN A 20 -11.42 -3.02 9.70
C ASN A 20 -11.64 -1.98 8.60
N LEU A 21 -10.61 -1.21 8.26
CA LEU A 21 -10.65 -0.23 7.18
C LEU A 21 -9.96 -0.84 5.95
N LEU A 22 -10.78 -1.25 4.98
CA LEU A 22 -10.33 -1.95 3.78
C LEU A 22 -10.46 -1.02 2.58
N MET A 23 -9.39 -0.83 1.83
CA MET A 23 -9.37 0.03 0.66
C MET A 23 -8.99 -0.77 -0.59
N PHE A 24 -9.95 -0.88 -1.50
CA PHE A 24 -9.85 -1.68 -2.72
C PHE A 24 -9.72 -0.79 -3.94
N TYR A 25 -8.73 -1.06 -4.78
CA TYR A 25 -8.52 -0.38 -6.05
C TYR A 25 -8.51 -1.39 -7.19
N SER A 26 -9.52 -1.32 -8.05
CA SER A 26 -9.72 -2.23 -9.18
C SER A 26 -9.58 -1.48 -10.51
N PRO A 27 -9.40 -2.17 -11.65
CA PRO A 27 -9.34 -1.51 -12.94
C PRO A 27 -10.70 -0.85 -13.24
N PRO A 28 -10.74 0.26 -13.98
CA PRO A 28 -11.98 0.87 -14.41
C PRO A 28 -12.75 -0.07 -15.36
N PRO A 29 -14.08 0.10 -15.49
CA PRO A 29 -14.90 -0.73 -16.39
C PRO A 29 -14.56 -0.52 -17.87
N VAL A 30 -13.84 0.55 -18.20
CA VAL A 30 -13.38 0.87 -19.56
C VAL A 30 -11.90 1.23 -19.48
N CYS A 31 -11.09 0.71 -20.40
CA CYS A 31 -9.67 1.05 -20.46
C CYS A 31 -9.47 2.43 -21.06
N TYR A 32 -8.64 3.23 -20.39
CA TYR A 32 -8.22 4.54 -20.87
C TYR A 32 -6.93 4.43 -21.70
N ASN A 33 -6.74 5.37 -22.61
CA ASN A 33 -5.51 5.48 -23.41
C ASN A 33 -4.50 6.45 -22.78
N GLU A 34 -4.92 7.21 -21.77
CA GLU A 34 -4.12 8.21 -21.07
C GLU A 34 -4.00 7.84 -19.59
N LEU A 35 -2.83 8.10 -19.00
CA LEU A 35 -2.56 7.76 -17.61
C LEU A 35 -3.22 8.79 -16.69
N HIS A 36 -4.29 8.39 -16.03
CA HIS A 36 -4.90 9.19 -14.98
C HIS A 36 -4.12 9.07 -13.68
N CYS A 37 -4.05 10.17 -12.92
CA CYS A 37 -3.42 10.22 -11.62
C CYS A 37 -4.49 10.51 -10.56
N TYR A 38 -4.63 9.64 -9.58
CA TYR A 38 -5.57 9.78 -8.47
C TYR A 38 -4.83 9.83 -7.15
N SER A 39 -5.50 10.36 -6.13
CA SER A 39 -4.94 10.44 -4.79
C SER A 39 -5.86 9.92 -3.70
N LEU A 40 -5.25 9.45 -2.62
CA LEU A 40 -5.92 9.18 -1.36
C LEU A 40 -5.03 9.70 -0.22
N THR A 41 -5.64 10.39 0.74
CA THR A 41 -4.90 10.90 1.89
C THR A 41 -5.61 10.57 3.20
N LEU A 42 -4.90 9.93 4.12
CA LEU A 42 -5.30 9.74 5.51
C LEU A 42 -4.42 10.64 6.39
N THR A 43 -5.05 11.54 7.15
CA THR A 43 -4.33 12.46 8.05
C THR A 43 -4.94 12.46 9.44
N ASN A 44 -4.12 12.34 10.50
CA ASN A 44 -4.60 12.30 11.88
C ASN A 44 -5.65 11.19 12.09
N VAL A 45 -5.38 10.00 11.56
CA VAL A 45 -6.28 8.84 11.65
C VAL A 45 -5.77 7.89 12.72
N THR A 46 -6.67 7.40 13.57
CA THR A 46 -6.35 6.35 14.55
C THR A 46 -7.16 5.10 14.23
N VAL A 47 -6.48 3.94 14.15
CA VAL A 47 -7.10 2.63 13.99
C VAL A 47 -6.73 1.78 15.21
N THR A 48 -7.73 1.31 15.96
CA THR A 48 -7.55 0.48 17.16
C THR A 48 -8.42 -0.77 17.08
N ASN A 49 -7.88 -1.91 17.54
CA ASN A 49 -8.63 -3.18 17.62
C ASN A 49 -9.25 -3.66 16.28
N GLY A 50 -8.72 -3.18 15.17
CA GLY A 50 -9.08 -3.56 13.80
C GLY A 50 -7.86 -3.29 12.91
N TYR A 51 -7.91 -3.65 11.63
CA TYR A 51 -6.75 -3.52 10.75
C TYR A 51 -6.98 -2.53 9.61
N LEU A 52 -5.88 -2.02 9.06
CA LEU A 52 -5.83 -1.18 7.87
C LEU A 52 -5.28 -2.02 6.72
N GLU A 53 -6.05 -2.14 5.65
CA GLU A 53 -5.68 -2.95 4.49
C GLU A 53 -5.84 -2.15 3.21
N PHE A 54 -4.83 -2.28 2.34
CA PHE A 54 -4.89 -1.83 0.97
C PHE A 54 -4.76 -3.02 0.03
N ASP A 55 -5.70 -3.14 -0.89
CA ASP A 55 -5.66 -4.15 -1.95
C ASP A 55 -5.79 -3.44 -3.30
N MET A 56 -4.71 -3.50 -4.09
CA MET A 56 -4.60 -2.82 -5.37
C MET A 56 -4.35 -3.82 -6.48
N PHE A 57 -5.31 -3.86 -7.38
CA PHE A 57 -5.29 -4.66 -8.58
C PHE A 57 -5.81 -3.83 -9.73
N HIS A 58 -4.96 -2.95 -10.28
CA HIS A 58 -5.37 -2.09 -11.40
C HIS A 58 -4.33 -1.94 -12.51
N GLY A 59 -3.18 -2.60 -12.42
CA GLY A 59 -2.17 -2.50 -13.47
C GLY A 59 -1.63 -1.07 -13.60
N THR A 60 -1.40 -0.66 -14.84
CA THR A 60 -1.13 0.73 -15.21
C THR A 60 -2.38 1.50 -15.67
N SER A 61 -3.59 1.04 -15.31
CA SER A 61 -4.85 1.71 -15.69
C SER A 61 -4.95 3.14 -15.18
N TYR A 62 -4.29 3.41 -14.04
CA TYR A 62 -4.10 4.72 -13.43
C TYR A 62 -2.88 4.65 -12.50
N ASN A 63 -2.35 5.81 -12.11
CA ASN A 63 -1.34 5.96 -11.08
C ASN A 63 -2.00 6.45 -9.79
N LEU A 64 -1.79 5.75 -8.68
CA LEU A 64 -2.40 6.08 -7.40
C LEU A 64 -1.36 6.62 -6.41
N SER A 65 -1.56 7.83 -5.91
CA SER A 65 -0.75 8.43 -4.84
C SER A 65 -1.47 8.32 -3.49
N ILE A 66 -0.89 7.59 -2.55
CA ILE A 66 -1.42 7.37 -1.21
C ILE A 66 -0.54 8.06 -0.19
N ILE A 67 -1.14 8.86 0.68
CA ILE A 67 -0.46 9.58 1.74
C ILE A 67 -1.07 9.18 3.08
N LEU A 68 -0.27 8.58 3.95
CA LEU A 68 -0.58 8.32 5.35
C LEU A 68 0.27 9.27 6.18
N ASP A 69 -0.34 10.30 6.78
CA ASP A 69 0.36 11.29 7.61
C ASP A 69 -0.24 11.33 9.01
N ASN A 70 0.61 11.18 10.03
CA ASN A 70 0.19 11.10 11.43
C ASN A 70 -0.92 10.06 11.64
N VAL A 71 -0.72 8.86 11.08
CA VAL A 71 -1.62 7.72 11.24
C VAL A 71 -1.12 6.85 12.40
N LYS A 72 -2.00 6.58 13.35
CA LYS A 72 -1.71 5.74 14.51
C LYS A 72 -2.47 4.43 14.42
N ILE A 73 -1.74 3.33 14.44
CA ILE A 73 -2.31 1.99 14.28
C ILE A 73 -1.94 1.15 15.50
N ILE A 74 -2.95 0.67 16.20
CA ILE A 74 -2.83 -0.30 17.29
C ILE A 74 -3.67 -1.51 16.88
N SER A 75 -3.05 -2.43 16.16
CA SER A 75 -3.74 -3.48 15.42
C SER A 75 -2.96 -4.78 15.46
N THR A 76 -3.65 -5.90 15.17
CA THR A 76 -3.03 -7.19 14.92
C THR A 76 -2.30 -7.27 13.58
N SER A 77 -2.72 -6.50 12.56
CA SER A 77 -2.06 -6.48 11.24
C SER A 77 -2.25 -5.15 10.49
N THR A 78 -1.33 -4.88 9.57
CA THR A 78 -1.59 -3.96 8.45
C THR A 78 -0.96 -4.51 7.19
N ASP A 79 -1.80 -4.66 6.18
CA ASP A 79 -1.47 -5.47 5.02
C ASP A 79 -1.71 -4.65 3.75
N TYR A 80 -0.69 -4.63 2.89
CA TYR A 80 -0.67 -3.90 1.64
C TYR A 80 -0.41 -4.89 0.52
N TYR A 81 -1.49 -5.25 -0.19
CA TYR A 81 -1.49 -6.18 -1.30
C TYR A 81 -1.43 -5.40 -2.62
N PHE A 82 -0.39 -5.63 -3.39
CA PHE A 82 -0.17 -4.97 -4.67
C PHE A 82 0.00 -6.01 -5.79
N THR A 83 -0.98 -6.06 -6.67
CA THR A 83 -0.99 -6.96 -7.82
C THR A 83 -0.74 -6.15 -9.09
N GLU A 84 0.52 -6.20 -9.57
CA GLU A 84 1.03 -5.49 -10.76
C GLU A 84 0.59 -3.99 -10.86
N SER A 85 0.39 -3.29 -9.74
CA SER A 85 -0.24 -1.96 -9.74
C SER A 85 0.76 -0.80 -9.70
N LEU A 86 0.46 0.28 -10.42
CA LEU A 86 1.25 1.52 -10.44
C LEU A 86 0.83 2.47 -9.31
N PHE A 87 1.72 2.72 -8.35
CA PHE A 87 1.39 3.55 -7.19
C PHE A 87 2.58 4.29 -6.60
N SER A 88 2.29 5.29 -5.76
CA SER A 88 3.22 5.90 -4.84
C SER A 88 2.61 5.93 -3.44
N LEU A 89 3.29 5.36 -2.45
CA LEU A 89 2.84 5.31 -1.06
C LEU A 89 3.82 6.09 -0.17
N TYR A 90 3.30 7.09 0.54
CA TYR A 90 4.06 7.92 1.47
C TYR A 90 3.48 7.74 2.87
N ILE A 91 4.29 7.22 3.80
CA ILE A 91 3.95 7.05 5.20
C ILE A 91 4.86 7.96 6.02
N THR A 92 4.28 8.93 6.71
CA THR A 92 5.01 9.98 7.42
C THR A 92 4.45 10.18 8.81
N ASN A 93 5.30 10.52 9.78
CA ASN A 93 4.92 10.87 11.17
C ASN A 93 3.99 9.86 11.84
N SER A 94 4.04 8.59 11.42
CA SER A 94 3.05 7.59 11.78
C SER A 94 3.58 6.65 12.86
N SER A 95 2.70 5.87 13.47
CA SER A 95 3.11 4.87 14.46
C SER A 95 2.29 3.61 14.35
N ILE A 96 2.93 2.46 14.45
CA ILE A 96 2.27 1.17 14.48
C ILE A 96 2.75 0.31 15.65
N SER A 97 1.79 -0.33 16.31
CA SER A 97 2.07 -1.16 17.46
C SER A 97 1.14 -2.34 17.63
N CYS A 98 1.63 -3.34 18.36
CA CYS A 98 0.92 -4.55 18.76
C CYS A 98 0.50 -5.47 17.60
N SER A 99 1.23 -5.43 16.47
CA SER A 99 0.99 -6.25 15.30
C SER A 99 2.04 -7.35 15.12
N ASN A 100 1.74 -8.38 14.30
CA ASN A 100 2.77 -9.33 13.89
C ASN A 100 3.84 -8.62 13.06
N ASP A 101 3.42 -7.96 11.99
CA ASP A 101 4.26 -7.11 11.15
C ASP A 101 3.80 -5.67 11.31
N GLY A 102 4.73 -4.74 11.50
CA GLY A 102 4.44 -3.31 11.52
C GLY A 102 3.78 -2.91 10.21
N PHE A 103 4.48 -2.93 9.08
CA PHE A 103 3.84 -2.91 7.76
C PHE A 103 4.18 -4.17 6.99
N GLY A 104 3.15 -4.93 6.60
CA GLY A 104 3.25 -6.09 5.73
C GLY A 104 2.96 -5.71 4.28
N PHE A 105 3.93 -5.87 3.39
CA PHE A 105 3.80 -5.61 1.96
C PHE A 105 3.87 -6.92 1.19
N GLU A 106 2.84 -7.19 0.40
CA GLU A 106 2.79 -8.33 -0.50
C GLU A 106 2.67 -7.85 -1.94
N PHE A 107 3.60 -8.31 -2.78
CA PHE A 107 3.64 -8.00 -4.20
C PHE A 107 3.35 -9.26 -5.00
N ASP A 108 2.18 -9.33 -5.62
CA ASP A 108 1.82 -10.43 -6.52
C ASP A 108 2.13 -10.04 -7.97
N MET A 109 3.19 -10.63 -8.51
CA MET A 109 3.65 -10.46 -9.89
C MET A 109 3.32 -11.68 -10.78
N HIS A 110 2.57 -12.67 -10.28
CA HIS A 110 2.16 -13.85 -11.05
C HIS A 110 0.94 -13.54 -11.94
N LEU A 111 0.04 -12.71 -11.43
CA LEU A 111 -1.23 -12.39 -12.06
C LEU A 111 -1.00 -11.38 -13.19
N GLN A 112 -0.53 -11.85 -14.36
CA GLN A 112 -0.52 -11.09 -15.62
C GLN A 112 -1.92 -10.64 -16.11
N GLN A 113 -2.92 -10.63 -15.23
CA GLN A 113 -4.28 -10.20 -15.46
C GLN A 113 -4.37 -8.68 -15.73
N SER A 114 -3.34 -7.89 -15.40
CA SER A 114 -3.30 -6.45 -15.72
C SER A 114 -3.28 -6.16 -17.24
N LYS A 115 -3.06 -7.17 -18.09
CA LYS A 115 -3.09 -7.04 -19.57
C LYS A 115 -4.34 -6.38 -20.13
N TYR A 116 -5.46 -6.42 -19.41
CA TYR A 116 -6.73 -5.95 -19.97
C TYR A 116 -6.82 -4.42 -20.13
N CYS A 117 -6.13 -3.62 -19.32
CA CYS A 117 -6.17 -2.15 -19.42
C CYS A 117 -4.81 -1.43 -19.25
N ASN A 118 -3.69 -2.13 -19.43
CA ASN A 118 -2.38 -1.50 -19.31
C ASN A 118 -2.14 -0.46 -20.42
N ILE A 119 -1.71 0.73 -19.98
CA ILE A 119 -1.36 1.83 -20.86
C ILE A 119 0.04 1.58 -21.42
N LYS A 120 0.16 1.62 -22.75
CA LYS A 120 1.44 1.37 -23.44
C LYS A 120 2.42 2.51 -23.22
N GLY A 121 3.69 2.16 -23.03
CA GLY A 121 4.78 3.14 -22.87
C GLY A 121 4.86 3.78 -21.48
N VAL A 122 4.01 3.35 -20.54
CA VAL A 122 4.14 3.71 -19.12
C VAL A 122 5.16 2.78 -18.48
N GLU A 123 6.14 3.39 -17.80
CA GLU A 123 7.08 2.65 -16.97
C GLU A 123 6.36 2.19 -15.70
N SER A 124 6.44 0.88 -15.42
CA SER A 124 5.85 0.27 -14.23
C SER A 124 6.72 0.52 -12.99
N GLN A 125 6.89 1.78 -12.60
CA GLN A 125 7.69 2.16 -11.45
C GLN A 125 6.80 2.65 -10.30
N SER A 126 6.79 1.90 -9.20
CA SER A 126 6.08 2.26 -7.97
C SER A 126 7.06 2.67 -6.86
N THR A 127 6.60 3.49 -5.93
CA THR A 127 7.46 4.00 -4.84
C THR A 127 6.80 3.82 -3.49
N ILE A 128 7.58 3.42 -2.48
CA ILE A 128 7.19 3.41 -1.07
C ILE A 128 8.21 4.27 -0.31
N VAL A 129 7.71 5.28 0.40
CA VAL A 129 8.49 6.13 1.29
C VAL A 129 7.93 5.99 2.70
N ILE A 130 8.80 5.65 3.65
CA ILE A 130 8.46 5.61 5.09
C ILE A 130 9.42 6.53 5.82
N GLU A 131 8.86 7.57 6.42
CA GLU A 131 9.60 8.64 7.08
C GLU A 131 9.04 8.92 8.48
N ASP A 132 9.92 9.22 9.43
CA ASP A 132 9.58 9.62 10.80
C ASP A 132 8.52 8.70 11.46
N THR A 133 8.63 7.40 11.19
CA THR A 133 7.63 6.41 11.61
C THR A 133 8.18 5.51 12.72
N GLN A 134 7.33 5.22 13.70
CA GLN A 134 7.68 4.46 14.89
C GLN A 134 7.02 3.08 14.91
N PHE A 135 7.82 2.06 15.20
CA PHE A 135 7.37 0.69 15.38
C PHE A 135 7.51 0.30 16.85
N HIS A 136 6.47 -0.26 17.46
CA HIS A 136 6.54 -0.64 18.87
C HIS A 136 5.77 -1.93 19.17
N ASN A 137 6.40 -2.88 19.86
CA ASN A 137 5.75 -4.14 20.25
C ASN A 137 5.17 -4.90 19.05
N ASN A 138 5.91 -4.91 17.95
CA ASN A 138 5.58 -5.70 16.77
C ASN A 138 6.54 -6.90 16.67
N GLY A 139 6.12 -7.99 16.04
CA GLY A 139 7.02 -9.10 15.73
C GLY A 139 8.14 -8.66 14.79
N ASN A 140 7.77 -8.04 13.67
CA ASN A 140 8.66 -7.40 12.70
C ASN A 140 8.28 -5.92 12.52
N GLY A 141 9.24 -5.09 12.10
CA GLY A 141 8.97 -3.70 11.73
C GLY A 141 8.36 -3.63 10.34
N LEU A 142 9.11 -4.09 9.34
CA LEU A 142 8.65 -4.21 7.95
C LEU A 142 8.78 -5.66 7.50
N HIS A 143 7.76 -6.14 6.79
CA HIS A 143 7.74 -7.47 6.19
C HIS A 143 7.39 -7.34 4.71
N PHE A 144 8.18 -7.99 3.86
CA PHE A 144 8.01 -7.98 2.41
C PHE A 144 7.89 -9.41 1.90
N ILE A 145 6.82 -9.67 1.15
CA ILE A 145 6.61 -10.90 0.38
C ILE A 145 6.56 -10.51 -1.09
N ILE A 146 7.37 -11.17 -1.91
CA ILE A 146 7.31 -11.05 -3.36
C ILE A 146 6.89 -12.41 -3.91
N LEU A 147 5.70 -12.46 -4.50
CA LEU A 147 5.22 -13.64 -5.21
C LEU A 147 5.54 -13.44 -6.70
N GLN A 148 6.56 -14.15 -7.19
CA GLN A 148 6.97 -14.12 -8.61
C GLN A 148 7.23 -15.51 -9.18
N ASP A 149 6.91 -15.71 -10.46
CA ASP A 149 7.32 -16.93 -11.18
C ASP A 149 8.80 -16.82 -11.56
N TYR A 150 9.59 -17.84 -11.22
CA TYR A 150 11.04 -17.92 -11.48
C TYR A 150 11.44 -17.68 -12.95
N PHE A 151 10.49 -17.82 -13.90
CA PHE A 151 10.71 -17.69 -15.34
C PHE A 151 10.11 -16.42 -15.95
N GLN A 152 9.41 -15.59 -15.18
CA GLN A 152 8.81 -14.34 -15.67
C GLN A 152 9.41 -13.16 -14.93
N LEU A 153 10.34 -12.47 -15.57
CA LEU A 153 10.81 -11.17 -15.12
C LEU A 153 9.71 -10.14 -15.40
N SER A 154 8.98 -9.76 -14.36
CA SER A 154 8.11 -8.58 -14.40
C SER A 154 8.99 -7.33 -14.58
N ASN A 155 8.57 -6.39 -15.43
CA ASN A 155 9.22 -5.08 -15.57
C ASN A 155 8.73 -4.08 -14.49
N HIS A 156 8.07 -4.56 -13.44
CA HIS A 156 7.63 -3.72 -12.34
C HIS A 156 8.79 -3.46 -11.38
N HIS A 157 9.14 -2.19 -11.21
CA HIS A 157 10.18 -1.74 -10.29
C HIS A 157 9.52 -1.06 -9.09
N ILE A 158 9.89 -1.48 -7.88
CA ILE A 158 9.45 -0.84 -6.64
C ILE A 158 10.67 -0.25 -5.95
N ALA A 159 10.65 1.07 -5.76
CA ALA A 159 11.65 1.77 -4.98
C ALA A 159 11.18 1.91 -3.52
N LEU A 160 12.00 1.48 -2.56
CA LEU A 160 11.74 1.65 -1.13
C LEU A 160 12.74 2.64 -0.54
N LEU A 161 12.24 3.67 0.14
CA LEU A 161 13.04 4.66 0.84
C LEU A 161 12.61 4.74 2.32
N LEU A 162 13.56 4.52 3.22
CA LEU A 162 13.37 4.56 4.67
C LEU A 162 14.18 5.72 5.26
N ILE A 163 13.51 6.64 5.95
CA ILE A 163 14.11 7.85 6.52
C ILE A 163 13.70 7.96 7.99
N TYR A 164 14.68 8.13 8.89
CA TYR A 164 14.44 8.35 10.33
C TYR A 164 13.46 7.36 10.99
N VAL A 165 13.56 6.08 10.64
CA VAL A 165 12.73 5.00 11.19
C VAL A 165 13.33 4.43 12.48
N GLN A 166 12.52 4.23 13.52
CA GLN A 166 12.98 3.72 14.83
C GLN A 166 12.41 2.34 15.17
N TYR A 167 13.22 1.51 15.87
CA TYR A 167 12.86 0.18 16.37
C TYR A 167 12.38 -0.81 15.29
N MET A 168 13.08 -0.84 14.15
CA MET A 168 12.68 -1.60 12.97
C MET A 168 13.54 -2.85 12.74
N THR A 169 12.88 -3.98 12.52
CA THR A 169 13.44 -5.18 11.88
C THR A 169 12.82 -5.31 10.50
N VAL A 170 13.63 -5.54 9.46
CA VAL A 170 13.16 -5.75 8.09
C VAL A 170 13.36 -7.21 7.70
N ILE A 171 12.29 -7.86 7.25
CA ILE A 171 12.33 -9.22 6.68
C ILE A 171 11.84 -9.17 5.24
N CYS A 172 12.59 -9.80 4.33
CA CYS A 172 12.24 -9.93 2.92
C CYS A 172 12.23 -11.40 2.54
N LEU A 173 11.09 -11.87 2.03
CA LEU A 173 10.89 -13.21 1.50
C LEU A 173 10.64 -13.11 -0.02
N VAL A 174 11.40 -13.89 -0.78
CA VAL A 174 11.35 -13.99 -2.25
C VAL A 174 11.13 -15.45 -2.61
#